data_AF-A0A1D9QGV8-F1
#
_entry.id   AF-A0A1D9QGV8-F1
#
_cell.length_a   1.000
_cell.length_b   1.000
_cell.length_c   1.000
_cell.angle_alpha   90.00
_cell.angle_beta   90.00
_cell.angle_gamma   90.00
#
_symmetry.space_group_name_H-M   'P 1'
#
loop_
_entity.id
_entity.type
_entity.pdbx_description
1 polymer ?
#
loop_
_entity_poly.entity_id
_entity_poly.type
_entity_poly.pdbx_seq_one_letter_code
_entity_poly.pdbx_strand_id
1 'polypeptide(L)'
;MSHLSPETIFSPTVARQQLAAAKDWSYIDSWLSIKFASQAIPSFERNPSTLKALLSLASLNETADEEQELLARSREKALTAIQTSLQNDANAELLHTLEDSLTPEGQTSLETLASLSTTFNLSTPSPELIGHKLLSLQTTSYTLSQASSRVATLQRSLTTELTNLSTLIASLQSPSYQAPDDLPKQTVDLQRKAKILSSKLPEIRERIATLSSSSNTSTPKVTVETIKAEEEKFKEWLKRVKDLETQVKAFHGLPQDIDLARLELESLRMELRDFTRERDGLFEGLVERESPKKSRR
;
A
#
# COMPACT_ATOMS: atom_id res chain seq x y z
N MET A 1 11.07 18.47 -32.02
CA MET A 1 10.80 19.23 -33.26
C MET A 1 11.44 18.45 -34.40
N SER A 2 10.68 17.56 -35.01
CA SER A 2 11.13 16.69 -36.10
C SER A 2 11.10 17.46 -37.42
N HIS A 3 12.13 17.21 -38.22
CA HIS A 3 12.44 17.88 -39.48
C HIS A 3 11.30 17.75 -40.51
N LEU A 4 10.54 18.82 -40.73
CA LEU A 4 9.74 19.02 -41.93
C LEU A 4 10.68 19.51 -43.03
N SER A 5 11.32 18.60 -43.77
CA SER A 5 12.11 18.96 -44.94
C SER A 5 11.18 19.32 -46.12
N PRO A 6 11.46 20.41 -46.85
CA PRO A 6 10.60 20.92 -47.93
C PRO A 6 10.44 19.97 -49.12
N GLU A 7 11.33 18.99 -49.32
CA GLU A 7 11.20 17.96 -50.36
C GLU A 7 10.02 17.00 -50.13
N THR A 8 9.62 16.79 -48.87
CA THR A 8 8.47 15.94 -48.53
C THR A 8 7.13 16.61 -48.88
N ILE A 9 7.13 17.95 -49.01
CA ILE A 9 5.95 18.76 -49.36
C ILE A 9 5.72 18.78 -50.88
N PHE A 10 6.75 18.52 -51.70
CA PHE A 10 6.68 18.60 -53.17
C PHE A 10 6.98 17.29 -53.90
N SER A 11 6.76 16.13 -53.25
CA SER A 11 6.76 14.85 -53.95
C SER A 11 5.43 14.63 -54.68
N PRO A 12 5.40 14.40 -56.01
CA PRO A 12 4.17 14.17 -56.78
C PRO A 12 3.29 13.04 -56.20
N THR A 13 3.91 12.08 -55.53
CA THR A 13 3.22 10.97 -54.87
C THR A 13 2.47 11.42 -53.61
N VAL A 14 3.07 12.29 -52.80
CA VAL A 14 2.44 12.85 -51.59
C VAL A 14 1.32 13.82 -51.98
N ALA A 15 1.53 14.64 -53.01
CA ALA A 15 0.49 15.51 -53.55
C ALA A 15 -0.73 14.73 -54.08
N ARG A 16 -0.51 13.61 -54.78
CA ARG A 16 -1.60 12.72 -55.22
C ARG A 16 -2.36 12.08 -54.06
N GLN A 17 -1.65 11.64 -53.00
CA GLN A 17 -2.28 11.08 -51.81
C GLN A 17 -3.11 12.13 -51.05
N GLN A 18 -2.62 13.37 -50.95
CA GLN A 18 -3.37 14.46 -50.34
C GLN A 18 -4.60 14.86 -51.17
N LEU A 19 -4.50 14.88 -52.49
CA LEU A 19 -5.65 15.13 -53.37
C LEU A 19 -6.69 14.01 -53.30
N ALA A 20 -6.26 12.75 -53.25
CA ALA A 20 -7.16 11.60 -53.05
C ALA A 20 -7.87 11.69 -51.70
N ALA A 21 -7.12 11.94 -50.62
CA ALA A 21 -7.69 12.12 -49.29
C ALA A 21 -8.65 13.32 -49.23
N ALA A 22 -8.36 14.43 -49.91
CA ALA A 22 -9.26 15.58 -49.99
C ALA A 22 -10.57 15.25 -50.71
N LYS A 23 -10.51 14.45 -51.78
CA LYS A 23 -11.70 13.95 -52.48
C LYS A 23 -12.54 13.05 -51.56
N ASP A 24 -11.91 12.12 -50.86
CA ASP A 24 -12.59 11.22 -49.93
C ASP A 24 -13.26 11.99 -48.78
N TRP A 25 -12.61 13.03 -48.26
CA TRP A 25 -13.20 13.93 -47.27
C TRP A 25 -14.39 14.71 -47.82
N SER A 26 -14.32 15.20 -49.06
CA SER A 26 -15.46 15.90 -49.67
C SER A 26 -16.67 15.00 -49.86
N TYR A 27 -16.44 13.72 -50.21
CA TYR A 27 -17.50 12.72 -50.29
C TYR A 27 -18.12 12.46 -48.90
N ILE A 28 -17.30 12.24 -47.87
CA ILE A 28 -17.76 12.07 -46.49
C ILE A 28 -18.56 13.31 -46.02
N ASP A 29 -18.08 14.52 -46.28
CA ASP A 29 -18.76 15.75 -45.88
C ASP A 29 -20.14 15.87 -46.56
N SER A 30 -20.24 15.51 -47.85
CA SER A 30 -21.52 15.45 -48.55
C SER A 30 -22.46 14.39 -47.97
N TRP A 31 -21.95 13.19 -47.69
CA TRP A 31 -22.70 12.08 -47.11
C TRP A 31 -23.21 12.41 -45.70
N LEU A 32 -22.36 13.00 -44.86
CA LEU A 32 -22.75 13.49 -43.53
C LEU A 32 -23.78 14.61 -43.63
N SER A 33 -23.67 15.53 -44.59
CA SER A 33 -24.66 16.59 -44.79
C SER A 33 -26.05 16.01 -45.14
N ILE A 34 -26.10 14.93 -45.93
CA ILE A 34 -27.35 14.24 -46.26
C ILE A 34 -27.93 13.55 -45.02
N LYS A 35 -27.10 12.83 -44.24
CA LYS A 35 -27.58 12.08 -43.07
C LYS A 35 -27.96 12.97 -41.89
N PHE A 36 -27.33 14.13 -41.72
CA PHE A 36 -27.64 15.07 -40.64
C PHE A 36 -28.63 16.19 -41.04
N ALA A 37 -28.87 16.43 -42.33
CA ALA A 37 -29.83 17.39 -42.89
C ALA A 37 -29.87 18.78 -42.22
N SER A 38 -30.58 18.93 -41.09
CA SER A 38 -30.74 20.16 -40.31
C SER A 38 -29.99 20.20 -38.98
N GLN A 39 -29.32 19.10 -38.59
CA GLN A 39 -28.55 18.98 -37.36
C GLN A 39 -27.07 19.29 -37.62
N ALA A 40 -26.43 20.01 -36.70
CA ALA A 40 -25.00 20.29 -36.79
C ALA A 40 -24.20 18.99 -36.69
N ILE A 41 -23.31 18.76 -37.65
CA ILE A 41 -22.40 17.63 -37.64
C ILE A 41 -21.50 17.75 -36.39
N PRO A 42 -21.45 16.74 -35.51
CA PRO A 42 -20.57 16.75 -34.34
C PRO A 42 -19.11 16.96 -34.76
N SER A 43 -18.34 17.72 -33.97
CA SER A 43 -16.92 17.89 -34.25
C SER A 43 -16.18 16.56 -34.03
N PHE A 44 -15.33 16.19 -35.00
CA PHE A 44 -14.51 15.00 -34.91
C PHE A 44 -13.11 15.25 -35.49
N GLU A 45 -12.15 14.43 -35.09
CA GLU A 45 -10.77 14.53 -35.56
C GLU A 45 -10.64 13.98 -36.99
N ARG A 46 -10.12 14.79 -37.90
CA ARG A 46 -9.81 14.38 -39.28
C ARG A 46 -8.44 13.68 -39.32
N ASN A 47 -8.47 12.36 -39.15
CA ASN A 47 -7.32 11.47 -39.13
C ASN A 47 -7.49 10.42 -40.25
N PRO A 48 -6.43 9.90 -40.90
CA PRO A 48 -6.57 8.80 -41.86
C PRO A 48 -7.32 7.58 -41.30
N SER A 49 -7.23 7.30 -39.99
CA SER A 49 -8.01 6.24 -39.36
C SER A 49 -9.52 6.55 -39.36
N THR A 50 -9.91 7.80 -39.08
CA THR A 50 -11.32 8.22 -39.08
C THR A 50 -11.87 8.31 -40.50
N LEU A 51 -11.07 8.76 -41.47
CA LEU A 51 -11.42 8.72 -42.90
C LEU A 51 -11.77 7.29 -43.33
N LYS A 52 -10.89 6.32 -43.06
CA LYS A 52 -11.10 4.91 -43.43
C LYS A 52 -12.38 4.35 -42.78
N ALA A 53 -12.60 4.65 -41.50
CA ALA A 53 -13.80 4.22 -40.79
C ALA A 53 -15.07 4.84 -41.40
N LEU A 54 -15.07 6.16 -41.65
CA LEU A 54 -16.21 6.87 -42.22
C LEU A 54 -16.51 6.42 -43.65
N LEU A 55 -15.51 6.17 -44.49
CA LEU A 55 -15.73 5.58 -45.81
C LEU A 55 -16.36 4.18 -45.72
N SER A 56 -15.87 3.33 -44.82
CA SER A 56 -16.44 1.99 -44.65
C SER A 56 -17.89 2.05 -44.15
N LEU A 57 -18.20 3.00 -43.26
CA LEU A 57 -19.57 3.23 -42.79
C LEU A 57 -20.46 3.78 -43.89
N ALA A 58 -19.97 4.72 -44.69
CA ALA A 58 -20.71 5.28 -45.82
C ALA A 58 -21.05 4.19 -46.83
N SER A 59 -20.08 3.35 -47.23
CA SER A 59 -20.33 2.24 -48.15
C SER A 59 -21.30 1.22 -47.57
N LEU A 60 -21.19 0.87 -46.28
CA LEU A 60 -22.11 -0.06 -45.64
C LEU A 60 -23.53 0.50 -45.56
N ASN A 61 -23.66 1.80 -45.31
CA ASN A 61 -24.94 2.50 -45.28
C ASN A 61 -25.58 2.53 -46.67
N GLU A 62 -24.81 2.86 -47.71
CA GLU A 62 -25.28 2.82 -49.10
C GLU A 62 -25.73 1.40 -49.49
N THR A 63 -24.94 0.36 -49.18
CA THR A 63 -25.37 -1.02 -49.45
C THR A 63 -26.64 -1.40 -48.69
N ALA A 64 -26.78 -0.95 -47.45
CA ALA A 64 -27.99 -1.20 -46.67
C ALA A 64 -29.20 -0.46 -47.25
N ASP A 65 -29.03 0.80 -47.66
CA ASP A 65 -30.07 1.60 -48.29
C ASP A 65 -30.52 0.95 -49.63
N GLU A 66 -29.58 0.47 -50.45
CA GLU A 66 -29.86 -0.28 -51.69
C GLU A 66 -30.62 -1.60 -51.41
N GLU A 67 -30.18 -2.37 -50.42
CA GLU A 67 -30.86 -3.62 -50.02
C GLU A 67 -32.30 -3.34 -49.55
N GLN A 68 -32.50 -2.30 -48.74
CA GLN A 68 -33.84 -1.90 -48.30
C GLN A 68 -34.73 -1.47 -49.47
N GLU A 69 -34.18 -0.74 -50.44
CA GLU A 69 -34.92 -0.35 -51.64
C GLU A 69 -35.31 -1.57 -52.48
N LEU A 70 -34.40 -2.53 -52.68
CA LEU A 70 -34.69 -3.78 -53.39
C LEU A 70 -35.75 -4.62 -52.67
N LEU A 71 -35.70 -4.70 -51.34
CA LEU A 71 -36.72 -5.35 -50.53
C LEU A 71 -38.07 -4.63 -50.61
N ALA A 72 -38.09 -3.29 -50.60
CA ALA A 72 -39.31 -2.52 -50.75
C ALA A 72 -39.96 -2.77 -52.11
N ARG A 73 -39.18 -2.71 -53.20
CA ARG A 73 -39.66 -2.99 -54.56
C ARG A 73 -40.14 -4.44 -54.72
N SER A 74 -39.46 -5.42 -54.10
CA SER A 74 -39.88 -6.81 -54.17
C SER A 74 -41.18 -7.05 -53.41
N ARG A 75 -41.35 -6.44 -52.23
CA ARG A 75 -42.60 -6.46 -51.45
C ARG A 75 -43.74 -5.81 -52.22
N GLU A 76 -43.52 -4.65 -52.84
CA GLU A 76 -44.54 -3.97 -53.66
C GLU A 76 -44.99 -4.86 -54.83
N LYS A 77 -44.04 -5.44 -55.56
CA LYS A 77 -44.36 -6.40 -56.65
C LYS A 77 -45.12 -7.61 -56.13
N ALA A 78 -44.72 -8.19 -55.00
CA ALA A 78 -45.42 -9.32 -54.39
C ALA A 78 -46.86 -8.95 -53.97
N LEU A 79 -47.05 -7.76 -53.37
CA LEU A 79 -48.38 -7.25 -53.00
C LEU A 79 -49.28 -7.05 -54.23
N THR A 80 -48.76 -6.44 -55.30
CA THR A 80 -49.54 -6.28 -56.55
C THR A 80 -49.90 -7.63 -57.19
N ALA A 81 -49.00 -8.62 -57.15
CA ALA A 81 -49.28 -9.97 -57.63
C ALA A 81 -50.37 -10.68 -56.80
N ILE A 82 -50.35 -10.53 -55.48
CA ILE A 82 -51.38 -11.08 -54.59
C ILE A 82 -52.72 -10.38 -54.83
N GLN A 83 -52.73 -9.05 -54.94
CA GLN A 83 -53.95 -8.27 -55.16
C GLN A 83 -54.61 -8.60 -56.50
N THR A 84 -53.83 -8.77 -57.56
CA THR A 84 -54.34 -9.20 -58.88
C THR A 84 -54.83 -10.65 -58.84
N SER A 85 -54.19 -11.53 -58.08
CA SER A 85 -54.68 -12.91 -57.87
C SER A 85 -56.01 -12.94 -57.13
N LEU A 86 -56.18 -12.12 -56.09
CA LEU A 86 -57.43 -12.01 -55.32
C LEU A 86 -58.59 -11.46 -56.16
N GLN A 87 -58.33 -10.45 -56.98
CA GLN A 87 -59.35 -9.87 -57.87
C GLN A 87 -59.85 -10.85 -58.94
N ASN A 88 -59.03 -11.83 -59.32
CA ASN A 88 -59.35 -12.83 -60.33
C ASN A 88 -59.83 -14.17 -59.71
N ASP A 89 -60.04 -14.23 -58.39
CA ASP A 89 -60.44 -15.46 -57.73
C ASP A 89 -61.91 -15.79 -58.01
N ALA A 90 -62.13 -16.87 -58.77
CA ALA A 90 -63.47 -17.35 -59.11
C ALA A 90 -64.29 -17.78 -57.88
N ASN A 91 -63.63 -18.03 -56.74
CA ASN A 91 -64.28 -18.43 -55.50
C ASN A 91 -64.61 -17.25 -54.57
N ALA A 92 -64.29 -16.01 -54.94
CA ALA A 92 -64.52 -14.84 -54.08
C ALA A 92 -66.00 -14.68 -53.69
N GLU A 93 -66.91 -14.88 -54.64
CA GLU A 93 -68.36 -14.83 -54.36
C GLU A 93 -68.79 -15.95 -53.40
N LEU A 94 -68.25 -17.16 -53.56
CA LEU A 94 -68.55 -18.28 -52.64
C LEU A 94 -68.03 -18.00 -51.23
N LEU A 95 -66.82 -17.43 -51.09
CA LEU A 95 -66.25 -17.07 -49.80
C LEU A 95 -67.10 -16.00 -49.09
N HIS A 96 -67.56 -14.98 -49.82
CA HIS A 96 -68.46 -13.98 -49.24
C HIS A 96 -69.80 -14.58 -48.78
N THR A 97 -70.41 -15.48 -49.57
CA THR A 97 -71.64 -16.16 -49.13
C THR A 97 -71.44 -17.04 -47.89
N LEU A 98 -70.26 -17.65 -47.74
CA LEU A 98 -69.91 -18.41 -46.54
C LEU A 98 -69.71 -17.48 -45.33
N GLU A 99 -69.04 -16.35 -45.52
CA GLU A 99 -68.83 -15.31 -44.51
C GLU A 99 -70.16 -14.73 -43.99
N ASP A 100 -71.11 -14.48 -44.88
CA ASP A 100 -72.46 -14.02 -44.55
C ASP A 100 -73.30 -15.08 -43.82
N SER A 101 -72.99 -16.37 -44.03
CA SER A 101 -73.69 -17.49 -43.39
C SER A 101 -73.17 -17.84 -41.98
N LEU A 102 -72.05 -17.25 -41.56
CA LEU A 102 -71.45 -17.50 -40.25
C LEU A 102 -72.23 -16.82 -39.12
N THR A 103 -72.18 -17.43 -37.92
CA THR A 103 -72.65 -16.79 -36.70
C THR A 103 -71.76 -15.58 -36.35
N PRO A 104 -72.25 -14.61 -35.55
CA PRO A 104 -71.41 -13.48 -35.11
C PRO A 104 -70.16 -13.94 -34.33
N GLU A 105 -70.27 -15.04 -33.58
CA GLU A 105 -69.12 -15.67 -32.91
C GLU A 105 -68.14 -16.32 -33.91
N GLY A 106 -68.65 -16.91 -34.98
CA GLY A 106 -67.85 -17.42 -36.09
C GLY A 106 -67.07 -16.31 -36.81
N GLN A 107 -67.72 -15.19 -37.10
CA GLN A 107 -67.06 -14.04 -37.74
C GLN A 107 -65.96 -13.45 -36.85
N THR A 108 -66.26 -13.20 -35.58
CA THR A 108 -65.26 -12.67 -34.62
C THR A 108 -64.09 -13.62 -34.41
N SER A 109 -64.33 -14.94 -34.32
CA SER A 109 -63.24 -15.92 -34.18
C SER A 109 -62.36 -15.98 -35.43
N LEU A 110 -62.93 -15.93 -36.64
CA LEU A 110 -62.15 -15.87 -37.89
C LEU A 110 -61.35 -14.57 -38.00
N GLU A 111 -61.94 -13.44 -37.65
CA GLU A 111 -61.24 -12.15 -37.68
C GLU A 111 -60.11 -12.07 -36.64
N THR A 112 -60.33 -12.60 -35.43
CA THR A 112 -59.26 -12.72 -34.43
C THR A 112 -58.13 -13.65 -34.91
N LEU A 113 -58.47 -14.74 -35.60
CA LEU A 113 -57.48 -15.65 -36.15
C LEU A 113 -56.69 -14.98 -37.30
N ALA A 114 -57.39 -14.30 -38.22
CA ALA A 114 -56.75 -13.57 -39.32
C ALA A 114 -55.84 -12.44 -38.82
N SER A 115 -56.29 -11.65 -37.85
CA SER A 115 -55.48 -10.60 -37.22
C SER A 115 -54.29 -11.15 -36.44
N LEU A 116 -54.44 -12.25 -35.71
CA LEU A 116 -53.30 -12.90 -35.03
C LEU A 116 -52.32 -13.54 -36.03
N SER A 117 -52.82 -14.14 -37.11
CA SER A 117 -51.97 -14.74 -38.15
C SER A 117 -51.17 -13.69 -38.89
N THR A 118 -51.78 -12.55 -39.23
CA THR A 118 -51.10 -11.42 -39.89
C THR A 118 -50.09 -10.75 -38.96
N THR A 119 -50.44 -10.51 -37.70
CA THR A 119 -49.51 -9.92 -36.71
C THR A 119 -48.32 -10.83 -36.42
N PHE A 120 -48.52 -12.15 -36.36
CA PHE A 120 -47.43 -13.13 -36.21
C PHE A 120 -46.75 -13.51 -37.52
N ASN A 121 -47.14 -12.92 -38.66
CA ASN A 121 -46.65 -13.26 -40.01
C ASN A 121 -46.66 -14.78 -40.28
N LEU A 122 -47.75 -15.44 -39.90
CA LEU A 122 -47.96 -16.87 -40.12
C LEU A 122 -48.62 -17.10 -41.47
N SER A 123 -48.01 -17.96 -42.28
CA SER A 123 -48.53 -18.37 -43.60
C SER A 123 -49.74 -19.30 -43.50
N THR A 124 -49.91 -19.98 -42.36
CA THR A 124 -51.02 -20.92 -42.14
C THR A 124 -51.72 -20.58 -40.82
N PRO A 125 -53.01 -20.16 -40.89
CA PRO A 125 -53.80 -19.79 -39.72
C PRO A 125 -54.20 -21.03 -38.91
N SER A 126 -53.29 -21.57 -38.10
CA SER A 126 -53.61 -22.65 -37.15
C SER A 126 -53.49 -22.16 -35.71
N PRO A 127 -54.46 -22.48 -34.82
CA PRO A 127 -54.45 -22.03 -33.43
C PRO A 127 -53.24 -22.55 -32.66
N GLU A 128 -52.74 -23.75 -32.99
CA GLU A 128 -51.56 -24.35 -32.37
C GLU A 128 -50.28 -23.55 -32.67
N LEU A 129 -50.03 -23.19 -33.94
CA LEU A 129 -48.88 -22.37 -34.31
C LEU A 129 -48.94 -20.97 -33.68
N ILE A 130 -50.14 -20.37 -33.62
CA ILE A 130 -50.37 -19.09 -32.95
C ILE A 130 -50.02 -19.22 -31.46
N GLY A 131 -50.50 -20.27 -30.80
CA GLY A 131 -50.19 -20.56 -29.39
C GLY A 131 -48.69 -20.73 -29.15
N HIS A 132 -48.00 -21.50 -29.99
CA HIS A 132 -46.54 -21.67 -29.91
C HIS A 132 -45.79 -20.35 -30.10
N LYS A 133 -46.17 -19.54 -31.09
CA LYS A 133 -45.56 -18.23 -31.31
C LYS A 133 -45.78 -17.30 -30.13
N LEU A 134 -46.99 -17.25 -29.58
CA LEU A 134 -47.31 -16.45 -28.41
C LEU A 134 -46.49 -16.88 -27.20
N LEU A 135 -46.39 -18.18 -26.92
CA LEU A 135 -45.55 -18.71 -25.84
C LEU A 135 -44.07 -18.39 -26.05
N SER A 136 -43.59 -18.48 -27.29
CA SER A 136 -42.20 -18.13 -27.61
C SER A 136 -41.93 -16.64 -27.38
N LEU A 137 -42.83 -15.76 -27.81
CA LEU A 137 -42.73 -14.32 -27.59
C LEU A 137 -42.81 -13.98 -26.10
N GLN A 138 -43.71 -14.62 -25.37
CA GLN A 138 -43.82 -14.43 -23.93
C GLN A 138 -42.54 -14.87 -23.20
N THR A 139 -41.97 -16.01 -23.60
CA THR A 139 -40.70 -16.51 -23.07
C THR A 139 -39.57 -15.52 -23.35
N THR A 140 -39.43 -15.08 -24.61
CA THR A 140 -38.39 -14.11 -24.99
C THR A 140 -38.55 -12.77 -24.25
N SER A 141 -39.77 -12.25 -24.13
CA SER A 141 -40.10 -11.04 -23.38
C SER A 141 -39.68 -11.16 -21.91
N TYR A 142 -40.01 -12.27 -21.25
CA TYR A 142 -39.61 -12.51 -19.87
C TYR A 142 -38.09 -12.62 -19.71
N THR A 143 -37.43 -13.38 -20.59
CA THR A 143 -35.96 -13.52 -20.53
C THR A 143 -35.24 -12.18 -20.74
N LEU A 144 -35.75 -11.32 -21.65
CA LEU A 144 -35.19 -10.00 -21.89
C LEU A 144 -35.44 -9.06 -20.70
N SER A 145 -36.62 -9.11 -20.11
CA SER A 145 -36.94 -8.35 -18.89
C SER A 145 -36.03 -8.76 -17.72
N GLN A 146 -35.79 -10.06 -17.54
CA GLN A 146 -34.86 -10.58 -16.54
C GLN A 146 -33.40 -10.21 -16.84
N ALA A 147 -32.99 -10.25 -18.11
CA ALA A 147 -31.65 -9.81 -18.50
C ALA A 147 -31.46 -8.31 -18.24
N SER A 148 -32.47 -7.49 -18.54
CA SER A 148 -32.48 -6.05 -18.28
C SER A 148 -32.37 -5.75 -16.79
N SER A 149 -33.14 -6.44 -15.94
CA SER A 149 -33.03 -6.25 -14.48
C SER A 149 -31.66 -6.65 -13.94
N ARG A 150 -31.05 -7.72 -14.48
CA ARG A 150 -29.68 -8.13 -14.13
C ARG A 150 -28.63 -7.10 -14.58
N VAL A 151 -28.78 -6.51 -15.76
CA VAL A 151 -27.88 -5.45 -16.21
C VAL A 151 -28.04 -4.21 -15.33
N ALA A 152 -29.26 -3.85 -14.94
CA ALA A 152 -29.50 -2.72 -14.05
C ALA A 152 -28.86 -2.92 -12.66
N THR A 153 -28.90 -4.13 -12.09
CA THR A 153 -28.23 -4.42 -10.81
C THR A 153 -26.70 -4.37 -10.95
N LEU A 154 -26.14 -4.92 -12.04
CA LEU A 154 -24.72 -4.82 -12.34
C LEU A 154 -24.27 -3.36 -12.52
N GLN A 155 -25.02 -2.57 -13.28
CA GLN A 155 -24.75 -1.16 -13.46
C GLN A 155 -24.73 -0.44 -12.11
N ARG A 156 -25.73 -0.69 -11.25
CA ARG A 156 -25.76 -0.10 -9.91
C ARG A 156 -24.52 -0.48 -9.11
N SER A 157 -24.12 -1.76 -9.12
CA SER A 157 -22.90 -2.20 -8.42
C SER A 157 -21.63 -1.54 -8.96
N LEU A 158 -21.48 -1.42 -10.28
CA LEU A 158 -20.34 -0.75 -10.90
C LEU A 158 -20.33 0.75 -10.56
N THR A 159 -21.48 1.41 -10.54
CA THR A 159 -21.55 2.81 -10.14
C THR A 159 -21.16 3.00 -8.68
N THR A 160 -21.59 2.10 -7.78
CA THR A 160 -21.18 2.17 -6.37
C THR A 160 -19.68 1.94 -6.22
N GLU A 161 -19.11 0.98 -6.94
CA GLU A 161 -17.66 0.74 -6.91
C GLU A 161 -16.87 1.92 -7.49
N LEU A 162 -17.36 2.53 -8.57
CA LEU A 162 -16.73 3.74 -9.12
C LEU A 162 -16.76 4.90 -8.11
N THR A 163 -17.87 5.10 -7.39
CA THR A 163 -17.93 6.12 -6.33
C THR A 163 -17.03 5.79 -5.15
N ASN A 164 -16.88 4.50 -4.79
CA ASN A 164 -15.97 4.08 -3.73
C ASN A 164 -14.51 4.29 -4.14
N LEU A 165 -14.15 3.95 -5.37
CA LEU A 165 -12.81 4.17 -5.89
C LEU A 165 -12.50 5.66 -6.06
N SER A 166 -13.45 6.48 -6.49
CA SER A 166 -13.24 7.93 -6.61
C SER A 166 -13.02 8.57 -5.24
N THR A 167 -13.79 8.17 -4.22
CA THR A 167 -13.60 8.63 -2.85
C THR A 167 -12.27 8.15 -2.25
N LEU A 168 -11.84 6.93 -2.55
CA LEU A 168 -10.52 6.42 -2.17
C LEU A 168 -9.39 7.20 -2.85
N ILE A 169 -9.51 7.50 -4.14
CA ILE A 169 -8.51 8.32 -4.85
C ILE A 169 -8.43 9.71 -4.22
N ALA A 170 -9.58 10.33 -3.93
CA ALA A 170 -9.62 11.63 -3.26
C ALA A 170 -8.99 11.58 -1.86
N SER A 171 -9.19 10.49 -1.11
CA SER A 171 -8.58 10.31 0.22
C SER A 171 -7.07 10.07 0.13
N LEU A 172 -6.57 9.32 -0.85
CA LEU A 172 -5.14 9.13 -1.10
C LEU A 172 -4.46 10.41 -1.60
N GLN A 173 -5.18 11.26 -2.33
CA GLN A 173 -4.70 12.57 -2.74
C GLN A 173 -4.82 13.62 -1.63
N SER A 174 -5.43 13.28 -0.48
CA SER A 174 -5.54 14.21 0.65
C SER A 174 -4.16 14.57 1.21
N PRO A 175 -4.02 15.76 1.81
CA PRO A 175 -2.74 16.26 2.33
C PRO A 175 -2.13 15.36 3.42
N SER A 176 -2.92 14.46 4.02
CA SER A 176 -2.45 13.48 5.00
C SER A 176 -1.54 12.41 4.41
N TYR A 177 -1.66 12.12 3.10
CA TYR A 177 -0.87 11.11 2.39
C TYR A 177 0.11 11.71 1.37
N GLN A 178 0.09 13.04 1.19
CA GLN A 178 1.10 13.73 0.40
C GLN A 178 2.38 13.92 1.21
N ALA A 179 3.53 13.82 0.54
CA ALA A 179 4.81 14.13 1.17
C ALA A 179 4.79 15.61 1.61
N PRO A 180 5.19 15.93 2.85
CA PRO A 180 5.24 17.32 3.30
C PRO A 180 6.14 18.15 2.37
N ASP A 181 5.67 19.34 1.95
CA ASP A 181 6.39 20.21 1.01
C ASP A 181 7.80 20.64 1.49
N ASP A 182 8.05 20.53 2.80
CA ASP A 182 9.34 20.84 3.41
C ASP A 182 10.34 19.67 3.42
N LEU A 183 9.91 18.44 3.11
CA LEU A 183 10.77 17.26 3.04
C LEU A 183 11.96 17.41 2.06
N PRO A 184 11.81 17.95 0.82
CA PRO A 184 12.96 18.17 -0.06
C PRO A 184 13.95 19.19 0.53
N LYS A 185 13.47 20.27 1.17
CA LYS A 185 14.32 21.27 1.83
C LYS A 185 15.08 20.64 3.00
N GLN A 186 14.39 19.89 3.85
CA GLN A 186 14.99 19.17 4.97
C GLN A 186 16.01 18.14 4.50
N THR A 187 15.74 17.43 3.40
CA THR A 187 16.66 16.44 2.82
C THR A 187 17.95 17.12 2.33
N VAL A 188 17.83 18.25 1.64
CA VAL A 188 18.99 19.04 1.18
C VAL A 188 19.80 19.57 2.37
N ASP A 189 19.13 20.06 3.42
CA ASP A 189 19.80 20.54 4.63
C ASP A 189 20.50 19.43 5.41
N LEU A 190 19.87 18.25 5.52
CA LEU A 190 20.50 17.06 6.10
C LEU A 190 21.70 16.59 5.26
N GLN A 191 21.61 16.61 3.93
CA GLN A 191 22.73 16.31 3.04
C GLN A 191 23.88 17.30 3.21
N ARG A 192 23.60 18.60 3.33
CA ARG A 192 24.63 19.62 3.60
C ARG A 192 25.29 19.39 4.96
N LYS A 193 24.50 19.15 6.01
CA LYS A 193 25.01 18.83 7.36
C LYS A 193 25.86 17.57 7.34
N ALA A 194 25.43 16.52 6.66
CA ALA A 194 26.19 15.28 6.50
C ALA A 194 27.51 15.49 5.74
N LYS A 195 27.53 16.32 4.69
CA LYS A 195 28.77 16.71 3.99
C LYS A 195 29.73 17.47 4.90
N ILE A 196 29.23 18.41 5.69
CA ILE A 196 30.05 19.16 6.65
C ILE A 196 30.63 18.20 7.71
N LEU A 197 29.81 17.34 8.31
CA LEU A 197 30.27 16.39 9.33
C LEU A 197 31.24 15.36 8.77
N SER A 198 30.99 14.84 7.56
CA SER A 198 31.94 13.92 6.90
C SER A 198 33.26 14.58 6.54
N SER A 199 33.27 15.88 6.21
CA SER A 199 34.52 16.63 6.00
C SER A 199 35.31 16.88 7.30
N LYS A 200 34.64 16.96 8.45
CA LYS A 200 35.29 17.12 9.78
C LYS A 200 35.75 15.80 10.40
N LEU A 201 35.20 14.68 9.93
CA LEU A 201 35.57 13.33 10.38
C LEU A 201 37.07 13.01 10.27
N PRO A 202 37.78 13.31 9.16
CA PRO A 202 39.22 13.10 9.07
C PRO A 202 40.00 13.95 10.07
N GLU A 203 39.61 15.21 10.28
CA GLU A 203 40.26 16.10 11.25
C GLU A 203 40.08 15.60 12.70
N ILE A 204 38.89 15.12 13.05
CA ILE A 204 38.64 14.50 14.36
C ILE A 204 39.44 13.19 14.50
N ARG A 205 39.49 12.36 13.45
CA ARG A 205 40.32 11.14 13.44
C ARG A 205 41.80 11.46 13.61
N GLU A 206 42.30 12.51 12.97
CA GLU A 206 43.68 12.98 13.11
C GLU A 206 43.94 13.53 14.51
N ARG A 207 43.03 14.31 15.10
CA ARG A 207 43.12 14.74 16.51
C ARG A 207 43.15 13.55 17.47
N ILE A 208 42.34 12.52 17.25
CA ILE A 208 42.38 11.29 18.06
C ILE A 208 43.72 10.58 17.86
N ALA A 209 44.24 10.52 16.63
CA ALA A 209 45.55 9.94 16.33
C ALA A 209 46.70 10.72 17.00
N THR A 210 46.63 12.06 17.06
CA THR A 210 47.64 12.90 17.72
C THR A 210 47.52 12.86 19.24
N LEU A 211 46.31 12.80 19.80
CA LEU A 211 46.08 12.60 21.24
C LEU A 211 46.56 11.21 21.68
N SER A 212 46.29 10.17 20.90
CA SER A 212 46.76 8.81 21.19
C SER A 212 48.27 8.64 21.00
N SER A 213 48.89 9.31 20.03
CA SER A 213 50.35 9.31 19.87
C SER A 213 51.05 10.16 20.93
N SER A 214 50.48 11.30 21.32
CA SER A 214 50.99 12.13 22.44
C SER A 214 50.84 11.42 23.79
N SER A 215 49.78 10.61 23.97
CA SER A 215 49.61 9.78 25.17
C SER A 215 50.61 8.63 25.28
N ASN A 216 51.25 8.22 24.18
CA ASN A 216 52.27 7.17 24.20
C ASN A 216 53.68 7.69 24.58
N THR A 217 53.89 9.01 24.69
CA THR A 217 55.24 9.59 24.93
C THR A 217 55.44 10.15 26.34
N SER A 218 54.38 10.44 27.11
CA SER A 218 54.53 11.10 28.43
C SER A 218 53.86 10.39 29.61
N THR A 219 53.22 9.24 29.41
CA THR A 219 52.69 8.43 30.52
C THR A 219 52.92 6.95 30.21
N PRO A 220 53.75 6.21 30.97
CA PRO A 220 53.76 4.76 30.86
C PRO A 220 52.34 4.29 31.14
N LYS A 221 51.81 3.39 30.29
CA LYS A 221 50.51 2.75 30.53
C LYS A 221 50.60 2.05 31.90
N VAL A 222 50.05 2.69 32.93
CA VAL A 222 49.94 2.12 34.28
C VAL A 222 49.06 0.89 34.13
N THR A 223 49.69 -0.27 34.00
CA THR A 223 49.02 -1.55 33.95
C THR A 223 48.62 -1.94 35.37
N VAL A 224 47.55 -2.72 35.50
CA VAL A 224 47.09 -3.22 36.82
C VAL A 224 48.22 -3.94 37.57
N GLU A 225 49.18 -4.50 36.86
CA GLU A 225 50.37 -5.14 37.41
C GLU A 225 51.32 -4.17 38.12
N THR A 226 51.52 -2.95 37.59
CA THR A 226 52.38 -1.94 38.26
C THR A 226 51.74 -1.45 39.55
N ILE A 227 50.41 -1.30 39.55
CA ILE A 227 49.64 -0.91 40.75
C ILE A 227 49.76 -1.99 41.83
N LYS A 228 49.65 -3.28 41.47
CA LYS A 228 49.80 -4.39 42.43
C LYS A 228 51.19 -4.42 43.06
N ALA A 229 52.25 -4.20 42.27
CA ALA A 229 53.62 -4.18 42.79
C ALA A 229 53.87 -3.02 43.76
N GLU A 230 53.25 -1.86 43.51
CA GLU A 230 53.30 -0.72 44.43
C GLU A 230 52.50 -0.97 45.72
N GLU A 231 51.35 -1.65 45.62
CA GLU A 231 50.53 -2.03 46.77
C GLU A 231 51.24 -3.02 47.70
N GLU A 232 51.95 -4.00 47.14
CA GLU A 232 52.75 -4.96 47.92
C GLU A 232 53.88 -4.25 48.69
N LYS A 233 54.62 -3.36 48.02
CA LYS A 233 55.63 -2.53 48.68
C LYS A 233 55.00 -1.73 49.81
N PHE A 234 53.87 -1.07 49.57
CA PHE A 234 53.20 -0.28 50.61
C PHE A 234 52.82 -1.14 51.83
N LYS A 235 52.34 -2.37 51.62
CA LYS A 235 52.05 -3.33 52.70
C LYS A 235 53.31 -3.71 53.49
N GLU A 236 54.45 -3.89 52.82
CA GLU A 236 55.74 -4.13 53.50
C GLU A 236 56.18 -2.93 54.34
N TRP A 237 56.08 -1.71 53.79
CA TRP A 237 56.37 -0.48 54.54
C TRP A 237 55.47 -0.35 55.77
N LEU A 238 54.19 -0.68 55.65
CA LEU A 238 53.23 -0.62 56.76
C LEU A 238 53.58 -1.62 57.87
N LYS A 239 54.00 -2.85 57.52
CA LYS A 239 54.53 -3.83 58.50
C LYS A 239 55.74 -3.26 59.22
N ARG A 240 56.70 -2.70 58.47
CA ARG A 240 57.93 -2.13 59.02
C ARG A 240 57.66 -0.96 59.97
N VAL A 241 56.70 -0.09 59.63
CA VAL A 241 56.27 1.00 60.51
C VAL A 241 55.64 0.45 61.80
N LYS A 242 54.78 -0.57 61.71
CA LYS A 242 54.19 -1.20 62.91
C LYS A 242 55.25 -1.82 63.81
N ASP A 243 56.25 -2.51 63.24
CA ASP A 243 57.34 -3.09 64.01
C ASP A 243 58.15 -1.99 64.73
N LEU A 244 58.46 -0.89 64.03
CA LEU A 244 59.13 0.26 64.63
C LEU A 244 58.28 0.92 65.72
N GLU A 245 56.97 1.05 65.53
CA GLU A 245 56.06 1.57 66.57
C GLU A 245 56.03 0.68 67.81
N THR A 246 56.05 -0.65 67.65
CA THR A 246 56.12 -1.57 68.81
C THR A 246 57.45 -1.43 69.56
N GLN A 247 58.56 -1.27 68.84
CA GLN A 247 59.86 -1.00 69.45
C GLN A 247 59.86 0.33 70.21
N VAL A 248 59.34 1.40 69.61
CA VAL A 248 59.25 2.73 70.26
C VAL A 248 58.34 2.68 71.49
N LYS A 249 57.21 1.95 71.43
CA LYS A 249 56.32 1.75 72.58
C LYS A 249 57.02 1.04 73.75
N ALA A 250 57.91 0.09 73.48
CA ALA A 250 58.68 -0.60 74.52
C ALA A 250 59.64 0.34 75.28
N PHE A 251 60.08 1.44 74.65
CA PHE A 251 60.90 2.47 75.28
C PHE A 251 60.09 3.66 75.80
N HIS A 252 58.77 3.66 75.63
CA HIS A 252 57.91 4.77 76.05
C HIS A 252 57.74 4.74 77.57
N GLY A 253 58.25 5.77 78.25
CA GLY A 253 58.21 5.90 79.70
C GLY A 253 59.53 5.63 80.43
N LEU A 254 60.61 5.29 79.72
CA LEU A 254 61.95 5.23 80.31
C LEU A 254 62.63 6.62 80.24
N PRO A 255 63.18 7.15 81.34
CA PRO A 255 64.03 8.34 81.32
C PRO A 255 65.24 8.17 80.39
N GLN A 256 65.73 9.27 79.79
CA GLN A 256 66.86 9.24 78.86
C GLN A 256 68.19 8.83 79.51
N ASP A 257 68.30 8.95 80.84
CA ASP A 257 69.46 8.54 81.62
C ASP A 257 69.33 7.09 82.10
N ILE A 258 70.30 6.25 81.71
CA ILE A 258 70.31 4.79 81.96
C ILE A 258 70.27 4.47 83.47
N ASP A 259 70.95 5.26 84.29
CA ASP A 259 71.05 5.02 85.73
C ASP A 259 69.74 5.38 86.46
N LEU A 260 69.01 6.40 86.01
CA LEU A 260 67.68 6.75 86.54
C LEU A 260 66.63 5.72 86.10
N ALA A 261 66.69 5.27 84.85
CA ALA A 261 65.81 4.20 84.37
C ALA A 261 66.01 2.88 85.14
N ARG A 262 67.24 2.58 85.59
CA ARG A 262 67.50 1.41 86.46
C ARG A 262 66.90 1.57 87.85
N LEU A 263 67.00 2.75 88.45
CA LEU A 263 66.38 3.04 89.74
C LEU A 263 64.85 2.92 89.70
N GLU A 264 64.21 3.47 88.66
CA GLU A 264 62.75 3.34 88.49
C GLU A 264 62.32 1.90 88.19
N LEU A 265 63.13 1.13 87.45
CA LEU A 265 62.87 -0.29 87.22
C LEU A 265 63.02 -1.09 88.53
N GLU A 266 64.01 -0.77 89.36
CA GLU A 266 64.15 -1.38 90.68
C GLU A 266 63.01 -1.01 91.64
N SER A 267 62.55 0.25 91.64
CA SER A 267 61.38 0.65 92.45
C SER A 267 60.12 -0.06 91.99
N LEU A 268 59.85 -0.11 90.68
CA LEU A 268 58.71 -0.85 90.12
C LEU A 268 58.82 -2.35 90.36
N ARG A 269 60.03 -2.92 90.40
CA ARG A 269 60.25 -4.32 90.80
C ARG A 269 59.98 -4.55 92.28
N MET A 270 60.29 -3.59 93.14
CA MET A 270 59.93 -3.67 94.56
C MET A 270 58.42 -3.60 94.73
N GLU A 271 57.75 -2.65 94.06
CA GLU A 271 56.29 -2.57 94.05
C GLU A 271 55.65 -3.86 93.52
N LEU A 272 56.19 -4.44 92.44
CA LEU A 272 55.70 -5.74 91.95
C LEU A 272 55.90 -6.86 92.98
N ARG A 273 57.02 -6.89 93.68
CA ARG A 273 57.24 -7.88 94.75
C ARG A 273 56.29 -7.67 95.91
N ASP A 274 56.00 -6.43 96.27
CA ASP A 274 55.06 -6.11 97.34
C ASP A 274 53.63 -6.48 96.94
N PHE A 275 53.19 -6.17 95.72
CA PHE A 275 51.92 -6.67 95.18
C PHE A 275 51.89 -8.20 95.06
N THR A 276 53.02 -8.84 94.76
CA THR A 276 53.11 -10.31 94.73
C THR A 276 52.96 -10.88 96.14
N ARG A 277 53.55 -10.24 97.17
CA ARG A 277 53.38 -10.62 98.58
C ARG A 277 51.95 -10.38 99.06
N GLU A 278 51.33 -9.27 98.68
CA GLU A 278 49.91 -9.03 98.98
C GLU A 278 49.02 -10.07 98.32
N ARG A 279 49.27 -10.39 97.05
CA ARG A 279 48.57 -11.47 96.35
C ARG A 279 48.77 -12.81 97.04
N ASP A 280 50.00 -13.16 97.39
CA ASP A 280 50.31 -14.45 98.01
C ASP A 280 49.73 -14.53 99.44
N GLY A 281 49.69 -13.41 100.19
CA GLY A 281 49.01 -13.34 101.48
C GLY A 281 47.49 -13.41 101.38
N LEU A 282 46.88 -12.79 100.36
CA LEU A 282 45.46 -12.97 100.04
C LEU A 282 45.17 -14.41 99.60
N PHE A 283 46.11 -15.05 98.90
CA PHE A 283 46.00 -16.44 98.48
C PHE A 283 46.12 -17.40 99.67
N GLU A 284 47.07 -17.20 100.58
CA GLU A 284 47.18 -17.95 101.85
C GLU A 284 45.90 -17.79 102.69
N GLY A 285 45.37 -16.56 102.80
CA GLY A 285 44.09 -16.30 103.48
C GLY A 285 42.88 -16.99 102.83
N LEU A 286 42.92 -17.24 101.51
CA LEU A 286 41.90 -18.02 100.81
C LEU A 286 42.08 -19.52 101.05
N VAL A 287 43.33 -20.01 101.03
CA VAL A 287 43.68 -21.42 101.30
C VAL A 287 43.36 -21.83 102.74
N GLU A 288 43.59 -20.95 103.74
CA GLU A 288 43.23 -21.22 105.13
C GLU A 288 41.72 -21.27 105.38
N ARG A 289 40.92 -20.50 104.62
CA ARG A 289 39.43 -20.54 104.70
C ARG A 289 38.83 -21.81 104.09
N GLU A 290 39.53 -22.46 103.17
CA GLU A 290 39.05 -23.70 102.53
C GLU A 290 39.67 -24.99 103.10
N SER A 291 40.54 -24.89 104.12
CA SER A 291 41.15 -26.06 104.79
C SER A 291 40.40 -26.45 106.10
N PRO A 292 39.93 -27.71 106.26
CA PRO A 292 39.18 -28.13 107.44
C PRO A 292 40.07 -28.30 108.67
N LYS A 293 39.90 -27.44 109.70
CA LYS A 293 40.57 -27.60 111.00
C LYS A 293 40.05 -28.84 111.74
N LYS A 294 40.94 -29.82 111.91
CA LYS A 294 40.76 -31.06 112.67
C LYS A 294 40.67 -30.73 114.18
N SER A 295 39.51 -30.99 114.79
CA SER A 295 39.35 -30.99 116.26
C SER A 295 40.28 -32.04 116.88
N ARG A 296 41.13 -31.65 117.83
CA ARG A 296 41.90 -32.56 118.68
C ARG A 296 41.28 -32.56 120.08
N ARG A 297 41.00 -33.78 120.56
CA ARG A 297 40.77 -34.16 121.96
C ARG A 297 41.94 -33.74 122.84
#